data_AF-A0A970SSC6-F1
#
_entry.id   AF-A0A970SSC6-F1
#
_cell.length_a   1.000
_cell.length_b   1.000
_cell.length_c   1.000
_cell.angle_alpha   90.00
_cell.angle_beta   90.00
_cell.angle_gamma   90.00
#
_symmetry.space_group_name_H-M   'P 1'
#
loop_
_entity.id
_entity.type
_entity.pdbx_description
1 polymer ?
#
loop_
_entity_poly.entity_id
_entity_poly.type
_entity_poly.pdbx_seq_one_letter_code
_entity_poly.pdbx_strand_id
1 'polypeptide(L)'
;MPLWITSITFLILSFISMIAFGLINFFEEQKVKYSFLQMFPYELSSQSRGKYYILHRLFLYFYVAFSLTPALLLFMKYQSYQQLSSFLLFVNVLFIIQAIIFLSLNIIEARFIKTHATIATLYFAFSLLSSGGASIFLINLYINSSDNLVTQLVIGVLLVLISILLLVIMLNPRLKNWPQLEQVNNIDGTQSLKRPKIFILAFSEWLVVFLNFIAYLLILIAYL
;
A
#
# COMPACT_ATOMS: atom_id res chain seq x y z
N MET A 1 20.45 1.93 19.03
CA MET A 1 19.95 2.76 17.92
C MET A 1 18.53 3.20 18.28
N PRO A 2 18.14 4.47 18.10
CA PRO A 2 16.77 4.91 18.36
C PRO A 2 15.77 4.05 17.58
N LEU A 3 14.69 3.62 18.23
CA LEU A 3 13.72 2.65 17.69
C LEU A 3 13.02 3.15 16.40
N TRP A 4 12.97 4.47 16.20
CA TRP A 4 12.48 5.09 14.97
C TRP A 4 13.47 4.93 13.79
N ILE A 5 14.79 5.02 14.02
CA ILE A 5 15.81 4.83 12.96
C ILE A 5 15.73 3.40 12.44
N THR A 6 15.64 2.43 13.36
CA THR A 6 15.48 1.03 12.98
C THR A 6 14.18 0.82 12.21
N SER A 7 13.07 1.43 12.64
CA SER A 7 11.78 1.31 11.95
C SER A 7 11.82 1.86 10.52
N ILE A 8 12.38 3.05 10.30
CA ILE A 8 12.55 3.63 8.96
C ILE A 8 13.44 2.73 8.09
N THR A 9 14.59 2.31 8.63
CA THR A 9 15.58 1.51 7.89
C THR A 9 14.98 0.17 7.46
N PHE A 10 14.30 -0.54 8.36
CA PHE A 10 13.66 -1.81 8.06
C PHE A 10 12.46 -1.66 7.14
N LEU A 11 11.67 -0.59 7.26
CA LEU A 11 10.55 -0.32 6.35
C LEU A 11 11.05 -0.11 4.90
N ILE A 12 12.07 0.72 4.72
CA ILE A 12 12.67 0.97 3.40
C ILE A 12 13.31 -0.31 2.85
N LEU A 13 14.12 -1.00 3.66
CA LEU A 13 14.81 -2.22 3.25
C LEU A 13 13.82 -3.31 2.86
N SER A 14 12.76 -3.51 3.65
CA SER A 14 11.74 -4.52 3.37
C SER A 14 10.93 -4.20 2.12
N PHE A 15 10.55 -2.94 1.91
CA PHE A 15 9.83 -2.52 0.70
C PHE A 15 10.67 -2.71 -0.57
N ILE A 16 11.92 -2.24 -0.56
CA ILE A 16 12.83 -2.37 -1.72
C ILE A 16 13.12 -3.84 -1.99
N SER A 17 13.43 -4.63 -0.95
CA SER A 17 13.73 -6.06 -1.09
C SER A 17 12.52 -6.86 -1.58
N MET A 18 11.32 -6.55 -1.07
CA MET A 18 10.07 -7.17 -1.53
C MET A 18 9.89 -6.98 -3.04
N ILE A 19 10.08 -5.76 -3.54
CA ILE A 19 9.99 -5.46 -4.98
C ILE A 19 11.12 -6.14 -5.74
N ALA A 20 12.38 -5.98 -5.31
CA ALA A 20 13.54 -6.51 -6.02
C ALA A 20 13.49 -8.05 -6.16
N PHE A 21 13.27 -8.77 -5.06
CA PHE A 21 13.16 -10.22 -5.11
C PHE A 21 11.90 -10.68 -5.84
N GLY A 22 10.79 -9.94 -5.74
CA GLY A 22 9.59 -10.23 -6.53
C GLY A 22 9.85 -10.14 -8.03
N LEU A 23 10.49 -9.06 -8.49
CA LEU A 23 10.82 -8.84 -9.90
C LEU A 23 11.80 -9.88 -10.44
N ILE A 24 12.84 -10.22 -9.66
CA ILE A 24 13.82 -11.26 -10.03
C ILE A 24 13.10 -12.60 -10.18
N ASN A 25 12.27 -12.97 -9.21
CA ASN A 25 11.54 -14.23 -9.21
C ASN A 25 10.57 -14.32 -10.40
N PHE A 26 9.86 -13.24 -10.69
CA PHE A 26 8.94 -13.16 -11.83
C PHE A 26 9.68 -13.32 -13.17
N PHE A 27 10.81 -12.62 -13.35
CA PHE A 27 11.60 -12.73 -14.57
C PHE A 27 12.22 -14.12 -14.75
N GLU A 28 12.67 -14.76 -13.67
CA GLU A 28 13.24 -16.10 -13.71
C GLU A 28 12.24 -17.13 -14.28
N GLU A 29 10.97 -17.00 -13.92
CA GLU A 29 9.92 -17.96 -14.27
C GLU A 29 9.21 -17.65 -15.58
N GLN A 30 8.76 -16.41 -15.75
CA GLN A 30 7.97 -16.00 -16.92
C GLN A 30 8.86 -15.63 -18.11
N LYS A 31 10.16 -15.40 -17.90
CA LYS A 31 11.12 -14.89 -18.91
C LYS A 31 10.68 -13.59 -19.60
N VAL A 32 9.74 -12.87 -19.00
CA VAL A 32 9.19 -11.59 -19.48
C VAL A 32 9.42 -10.52 -18.42
N LYS A 33 9.68 -9.29 -18.85
CA LYS A 33 9.84 -8.15 -17.94
C LYS A 33 8.51 -7.82 -17.27
N TYR A 34 8.54 -7.65 -15.95
CA TYR A 34 7.37 -7.23 -15.19
C TYR A 34 7.01 -5.78 -15.50
N SER A 35 5.71 -5.49 -15.67
CA SER A 35 5.20 -4.15 -15.91
C SER A 35 4.18 -3.76 -14.85
N PHE A 36 4.55 -2.80 -13.99
CA PHE A 36 3.66 -2.23 -12.97
C PHE A 36 2.37 -1.61 -13.54
N LEU A 37 2.35 -1.30 -14.84
CA LEU A 37 1.17 -0.76 -15.52
C LEU A 37 0.14 -1.84 -15.86
N GLN A 38 0.54 -3.11 -15.95
CA GLN A 38 -0.27 -4.21 -16.51
C GLN A 38 -0.44 -5.40 -15.57
N MET A 39 0.52 -5.57 -14.65
CA MET A 39 0.67 -6.74 -13.81
C MET A 39 0.35 -6.39 -12.37
N PHE A 40 -0.37 -7.29 -11.69
CA PHE A 40 -0.84 -7.09 -10.33
C PHE A 40 0.25 -7.38 -9.29
N PRO A 41 0.16 -6.77 -8.09
CA PRO A 41 1.04 -7.10 -6.97
C PRO A 41 1.12 -8.61 -6.68
N TYR A 42 -0.03 -9.31 -6.70
CA TYR A 42 -0.08 -10.75 -6.43
C TYR A 42 0.69 -11.60 -7.47
N GLU A 43 0.94 -11.09 -8.68
CA GLU A 43 1.68 -11.84 -9.70
C GLU A 43 3.15 -12.00 -9.32
N LEU A 44 3.67 -11.14 -8.44
CA LEU A 44 4.99 -11.33 -7.84
C LEU A 44 5.02 -12.49 -6.83
N SER A 45 3.89 -12.86 -6.24
CA SER A 45 3.80 -13.74 -5.07
C SER A 45 3.05 -15.07 -5.28
N SER A 46 2.20 -15.22 -6.30
CA SER A 46 1.35 -16.42 -6.48
C SER A 46 1.77 -17.29 -7.66
N GLN A 47 2.26 -16.69 -8.74
CA GLN A 47 2.62 -17.40 -9.97
C GLN A 47 4.09 -17.78 -10.03
N SER A 48 4.87 -17.46 -9.00
CA SER A 48 6.32 -17.52 -9.06
C SER A 48 6.90 -18.60 -8.11
N ARG A 49 7.06 -19.85 -8.56
CA ARG A 49 7.79 -20.93 -7.85
C ARG A 49 9.32 -20.85 -7.98
N GLY A 50 9.85 -19.79 -8.57
CA GLY A 50 11.30 -19.57 -8.69
C GLY A 50 12.07 -19.57 -7.37
N LYS A 51 13.40 -19.59 -7.47
CA LYS A 51 14.32 -19.76 -6.33
C LYS A 51 14.19 -18.65 -5.28
N TYR A 52 13.78 -17.45 -5.70
CA TYR A 52 13.69 -16.26 -4.86
C TYR A 52 12.31 -16.06 -4.22
N TYR A 53 11.36 -16.96 -4.47
CA TYR A 53 10.00 -16.90 -3.93
C TYR A 53 9.95 -16.76 -2.40
N ILE A 54 10.74 -17.57 -1.69
CA ILE A 54 10.77 -17.57 -0.23
C ILE A 54 11.29 -16.22 0.29
N LEU A 55 12.31 -15.66 -0.36
CA LEU A 55 12.86 -14.35 -0.02
C LEU A 55 11.84 -13.24 -0.28
N HIS A 56 11.15 -13.26 -1.42
CA HIS A 56 10.07 -12.31 -1.70
C HIS A 56 8.97 -12.35 -0.62
N ARG A 57 8.50 -13.54 -0.24
CA ARG A 57 7.48 -13.70 0.82
C ARG A 57 7.96 -13.24 2.18
N LEU A 58 9.21 -13.55 2.53
CA LEU A 58 9.83 -13.09 3.78
C LEU A 58 9.82 -11.56 3.85
N PHE A 59 10.26 -10.88 2.79
CA PHE A 59 10.29 -9.42 2.75
C PHE A 59 8.91 -8.78 2.61
N LEU A 60 7.95 -9.45 1.97
CA LEU A 60 6.54 -9.05 2.00
C LEU A 60 6.01 -9.04 3.44
N TYR A 61 6.23 -10.12 4.20
CA TYR A 61 5.80 -10.19 5.61
C TYR A 61 6.51 -9.18 6.49
N PHE A 62 7.81 -8.97 6.30
CA PHE A 62 8.53 -7.90 6.99
C PHE A 62 7.96 -6.52 6.63
N TYR A 63 7.69 -6.24 5.35
CA TYR A 63 7.10 -4.98 4.95
C TYR A 63 5.74 -4.76 5.63
N VAL A 64 4.89 -5.78 5.68
CA VAL A 64 3.60 -5.69 6.38
C VAL A 64 3.79 -5.47 7.88
N ALA A 65 4.67 -6.22 8.54
CA ALA A 65 4.92 -6.05 9.97
C ALA A 65 5.46 -4.64 10.29
N PHE A 66 6.41 -4.15 9.49
CA PHE A 66 6.99 -2.82 9.67
C PHE A 66 6.05 -1.69 9.26
N SER A 67 5.06 -1.94 8.40
CA SER A 67 4.02 -0.95 8.04
C SER A 67 3.11 -0.57 9.21
N LEU A 68 3.05 -1.40 10.26
CA LEU A 68 2.31 -1.10 11.49
C LEU A 68 3.08 -0.19 12.45
N THR A 69 4.41 -0.16 12.35
CA THR A 69 5.27 0.61 13.26
C THR A 69 4.96 2.11 13.31
N PRO A 70 4.65 2.82 12.20
CA PRO A 70 4.38 4.25 12.26
C PRO A 70 3.19 4.59 13.17
N ALA A 71 2.09 3.83 13.06
CA ALA A 71 0.89 4.04 13.87
C ALA A 71 1.12 3.69 15.36
N LEU A 72 1.87 2.60 15.62
CA LEU A 72 2.21 2.18 16.99
C LEU A 72 3.14 3.19 17.67
N LEU A 73 4.10 3.75 16.95
CA LEU A 73 5.01 4.76 17.50
C LEU A 73 4.30 6.08 17.78
N LEU A 74 3.39 6.51 16.90
CA LEU A 74 2.51 7.64 17.19
C LEU A 74 1.68 7.40 18.45
N PHE A 75 1.08 6.21 18.60
CA PHE A 75 0.33 5.85 19.80
C PHE A 75 1.20 5.93 21.05
N MET A 76 2.39 5.31 21.04
CA MET A 76 3.30 5.34 22.18
C MET A 76 3.75 6.76 22.56
N LYS A 77 3.99 7.64 21.58
CA LYS A 77 4.42 9.04 21.84
C LYS A 77 3.30 9.86 22.48
N TYR A 78 2.06 9.67 22.03
CA TYR A 78 0.95 10.58 22.32
C TYR A 78 -0.19 9.95 23.15
N GLN A 79 -0.04 8.72 23.65
CA GLN A 79 -1.06 8.06 24.49
C GLN A 79 -1.42 8.83 25.78
N SER A 80 -0.52 9.68 26.28
CA SER A 80 -0.75 10.51 27.48
C SER A 80 -1.82 11.58 27.27
N TYR A 81 -2.09 11.96 26.01
CA TYR A 81 -3.15 12.90 25.66
C TYR A 81 -4.52 12.19 25.73
N GLN A 82 -5.14 12.18 26.91
CA GLN A 82 -6.37 11.44 27.20
C GLN A 82 -7.52 11.74 26.21
N GLN A 83 -7.62 12.96 25.70
CA GLN A 83 -8.67 13.36 24.75
C GLN A 83 -8.48 12.76 23.35
N LEU A 84 -7.25 12.39 22.98
CA LEU A 84 -6.90 11.89 21.64
C LEU A 84 -6.52 10.40 21.62
N SER A 85 -6.34 9.78 22.78
CA SER A 85 -5.88 8.38 22.89
C SER A 85 -6.84 7.38 22.26
N SER A 86 -8.16 7.55 22.44
CA SER A 86 -9.18 6.70 21.79
C SER A 86 -9.15 6.84 20.27
N PHE A 87 -8.92 8.05 19.76
CA PHE A 87 -8.80 8.28 18.32
C PHE A 87 -7.53 7.65 17.75
N LEU A 88 -6.41 7.74 18.46
CA LEU A 88 -5.17 7.04 18.08
C LEU A 88 -5.33 5.52 18.07
N LEU A 89 -6.06 4.96 19.04
CA LEU A 89 -6.38 3.53 19.05
C LEU A 89 -7.19 3.14 17.82
N PHE A 90 -8.20 3.95 17.46
CA PHE A 90 -8.97 3.75 16.23
C PHE A 90 -8.07 3.79 14.98
N VAL A 91 -7.17 4.77 14.86
CA VAL A 91 -6.20 4.83 13.75
C VAL A 91 -5.32 3.58 13.70
N ASN A 92 -4.83 3.09 14.85
CA ASN A 92 -4.03 1.86 14.90
C ASN A 92 -4.81 0.63 14.40
N VAL A 93 -6.08 0.51 14.78
CA VAL A 93 -6.95 -0.56 14.29
C VAL A 93 -7.11 -0.49 12.76
N LEU A 94 -7.26 0.71 12.18
CA LEU A 94 -7.32 0.87 10.73
C LEU A 94 -6.04 0.38 10.02
N PHE A 95 -4.86 0.71 10.57
CA PHE A 95 -3.58 0.21 10.03
C PHE A 95 -3.46 -1.32 10.10
N ILE A 96 -3.91 -1.94 11.19
CA ILE A 96 -3.93 -3.40 11.32
C ILE A 96 -4.84 -4.03 10.27
N ILE A 97 -6.05 -3.51 10.10
CA ILE A 97 -6.99 -4.01 9.09
C ILE A 97 -6.42 -3.84 7.69
N GLN A 98 -5.84 -2.67 7.39
CA GLN A 98 -5.20 -2.38 6.12
C GLN A 98 -4.05 -3.37 5.82
N ALA A 99 -3.22 -3.68 6.80
CA ALA A 99 -2.12 -4.65 6.67
C ALA A 99 -2.61 -6.05 6.32
N ILE A 100 -3.68 -6.52 6.99
CA ILE A 100 -4.30 -7.83 6.71
C ILE A 100 -4.90 -7.88 5.30
N ILE A 101 -5.60 -6.81 4.90
CA ILE A 101 -6.17 -6.72 3.55
C ILE A 101 -5.06 -6.68 2.49
N PHE A 102 -3.96 -5.97 2.74
CA PHE A 102 -2.81 -5.93 1.83
C PHE A 102 -2.17 -7.32 1.65
N LEU A 103 -2.02 -8.12 2.72
CA LEU A 103 -1.58 -9.51 2.59
C LEU A 103 -2.57 -10.33 1.75
N SER A 104 -3.87 -10.16 1.99
CA SER A 104 -4.92 -10.86 1.25
C SER A 104 -4.88 -10.53 -0.24
N LEU A 105 -4.63 -9.26 -0.59
CA LEU A 105 -4.47 -8.80 -1.97
C LEU A 105 -3.31 -9.49 -2.68
N ASN A 106 -2.20 -9.76 -1.96
CA ASN A 106 -1.04 -10.46 -2.48
C ASN A 106 -1.19 -12.00 -2.49
N ILE A 107 -2.32 -12.55 -2.02
CA ILE A 107 -2.56 -14.01 -2.03
C ILE A 107 -3.67 -14.35 -3.03
N ILE A 108 -4.68 -13.50 -3.15
CA ILE A 108 -5.89 -13.78 -3.91
C ILE A 108 -5.70 -13.41 -5.38
N GLU A 109 -5.67 -14.43 -6.23
CA GLU A 109 -5.51 -14.30 -7.67
C GLU A 109 -6.69 -13.59 -8.34
N ALA A 110 -6.41 -12.79 -9.38
CA ALA A 110 -7.43 -12.09 -10.16
C ALA A 110 -8.38 -13.01 -10.95
N ARG A 111 -8.11 -14.33 -11.01
CA ARG A 111 -9.07 -15.32 -11.55
C ARG A 111 -10.42 -15.26 -10.82
N PHE A 112 -10.40 -14.91 -9.53
CA PHE A 112 -11.58 -14.68 -8.72
C PHE A 112 -11.97 -13.20 -8.78
N ILE A 113 -12.43 -12.76 -9.96
CA ILE A 113 -12.70 -11.35 -10.30
C ILE A 113 -13.45 -10.61 -9.18
N LYS A 114 -14.58 -11.17 -8.71
CA LYS A 114 -15.41 -10.54 -7.65
C LYS A 114 -14.64 -10.41 -6.34
N THR A 115 -14.01 -11.50 -5.89
CA THR A 115 -13.27 -11.52 -4.61
C THR A 115 -12.07 -10.58 -4.64
N HIS A 116 -11.28 -10.63 -5.70
CA HIS A 116 -10.11 -9.76 -5.87
C HIS A 116 -10.51 -8.28 -5.92
N ALA A 117 -11.54 -7.93 -6.71
CA ALA A 117 -12.05 -6.56 -6.79
C ALA A 117 -12.59 -6.05 -5.44
N THR A 118 -13.29 -6.89 -4.66
CA THR A 118 -13.75 -6.53 -3.31
C THR A 118 -12.56 -6.22 -2.40
N ILE A 119 -11.52 -7.05 -2.43
CA ILE A 119 -10.34 -6.89 -1.58
C ILE A 119 -9.52 -5.67 -1.99
N ALA A 120 -9.36 -5.42 -3.29
CA ALA A 120 -8.72 -4.21 -3.80
C ALA A 120 -9.49 -2.96 -3.36
N THR A 121 -10.83 -2.98 -3.46
CA THR A 121 -11.68 -1.86 -3.02
C THR A 121 -11.57 -1.62 -1.52
N LEU A 122 -11.60 -2.68 -0.70
CA LEU A 122 -11.37 -2.60 0.74
C LEU A 122 -9.98 -2.06 1.04
N TYR A 123 -8.95 -2.48 0.29
CA TYR A 123 -7.59 -1.97 0.47
C TYR A 123 -7.52 -0.47 0.23
N PHE A 124 -8.17 0.02 -0.83
CA PHE A 124 -8.22 1.45 -1.15
C PHE A 124 -8.93 2.25 -0.06
N ALA A 125 -10.10 1.75 0.39
CA ALA A 125 -10.89 2.38 1.44
C ALA A 125 -10.13 2.45 2.77
N PHE A 126 -9.54 1.35 3.23
CA PHE A 126 -8.77 1.34 4.48
C PHE A 126 -7.46 2.14 4.38
N SER A 127 -6.83 2.19 3.20
CA SER A 127 -5.67 3.07 2.98
C SER A 127 -6.03 4.55 3.12
N LEU A 128 -7.18 4.93 2.56
CA LEU A 128 -7.72 6.29 2.69
C LEU A 128 -8.07 6.61 4.14
N LEU A 129 -8.76 5.70 4.85
CA LEU A 129 -9.15 5.91 6.23
C LEU A 129 -7.94 5.96 7.18
N SER A 130 -6.94 5.12 6.98
CA SER A 130 -5.70 5.10 7.77
C SER A 130 -4.92 6.42 7.61
N SER A 131 -4.64 6.82 6.38
CA SER A 131 -3.90 8.07 6.09
C SER A 131 -4.71 9.31 6.49
N GLY A 132 -6.02 9.31 6.24
CA GLY A 132 -6.92 10.38 6.63
C GLY A 132 -7.03 10.51 8.15
N GLY A 133 -7.20 9.39 8.86
CA GLY A 133 -7.22 9.36 10.32
C GLY A 133 -5.92 9.86 10.94
N ALA A 134 -4.76 9.41 10.42
CA ALA A 134 -3.46 9.91 10.86
C ALA A 134 -3.29 11.42 10.60
N SER A 135 -3.79 11.92 9.45
CA SER A 135 -3.75 13.34 9.11
C SER A 135 -4.57 14.20 10.07
N ILE A 136 -5.81 13.78 10.35
CA ILE A 136 -6.72 14.45 11.28
C ILE A 136 -6.09 14.49 12.67
N PHE A 137 -5.46 13.40 13.10
CA PHE A 137 -4.77 13.34 14.38
C PHE A 137 -3.65 14.39 14.46
N LEU A 138 -2.73 14.41 13.49
CA LEU A 138 -1.58 15.31 13.50
C LEU A 138 -1.97 16.80 13.43
N ILE A 139 -3.01 17.13 12.65
CA ILE A 139 -3.52 18.50 12.55
C ILE A 139 -4.18 18.91 13.88
N ASN A 140 -5.00 18.05 14.49
CA ASN A 140 -5.61 18.34 15.80
C ASN A 140 -4.55 18.47 16.90
N LEU A 141 -3.48 17.69 16.82
CA LEU A 141 -2.37 17.77 17.76
C LEU A 141 -1.65 19.12 17.67
N TYR A 142 -1.47 19.68 16.46
CA TYR A 142 -0.96 21.04 16.29
C TYR A 142 -1.91 22.11 16.84
N ILE A 143 -3.22 21.99 16.56
CA ILE A 143 -4.22 23.00 16.97
C ILE A 143 -4.37 23.07 18.49
N ASN A 144 -4.33 21.92 19.17
CA ASN A 144 -4.63 21.81 20.60
C ASN A 144 -3.38 21.82 21.50
N SER A 145 -2.18 21.76 20.93
CA SER A 145 -0.94 21.83 21.69
C SER A 145 -0.47 23.28 21.85
N SER A 146 0.06 23.61 23.02
CA SER A 146 0.77 24.86 23.27
C SER A 146 2.16 24.89 22.62
N ASP A 147 2.67 23.73 22.19
CA ASP A 147 4.00 23.59 21.59
C ASP A 147 3.96 23.91 20.09
N ASN A 148 5.09 24.44 19.58
CA ASN A 148 5.24 24.72 18.16
C ASN A 148 5.46 23.43 17.35
N LEU A 149 4.36 22.79 16.94
CA LEU A 149 4.35 21.48 16.26
C LEU A 149 4.17 21.62 14.73
N VAL A 150 4.89 22.56 14.12
CA VAL A 150 4.80 22.84 12.67
C VAL A 150 5.13 21.62 11.81
N THR A 151 6.08 20.77 12.23
CA THR A 151 6.40 19.53 11.52
C THR A 151 5.19 18.61 11.42
N GLN A 152 4.44 18.45 12.51
CA GLN A 152 3.22 17.63 12.55
C GLN A 152 2.12 18.24 11.68
N LEU A 153 1.97 19.57 11.66
CA LEU A 153 1.04 20.25 10.75
C LEU A 153 1.39 19.97 9.28
N VAL A 154 2.64 20.19 8.88
CA VAL A 154 3.11 20.00 7.50
C VAL A 154 2.87 18.55 7.07
N ILE A 155 3.23 17.59 7.92
CA ILE A 155 3.02 16.17 7.63
C ILE A 155 1.53 15.82 7.59
N GLY A 156 0.73 16.37 8.51
CA GLY A 156 -0.73 16.23 8.49
C GLY A 156 -1.33 16.68 7.16
N VAL A 157 -0.94 17.86 6.67
CA VAL A 157 -1.38 18.38 5.36
C VAL A 157 -0.94 17.47 4.20
N LEU A 158 0.30 16.98 4.21
CA LEU A 158 0.78 16.04 3.19
C LEU A 158 -0.02 14.73 3.19
N LEU A 159 -0.39 14.21 4.38
CA LEU A 159 -1.24 13.01 4.49
C LEU A 159 -2.68 13.28 4.03
N VAL A 160 -3.22 14.49 4.22
CA VAL A 160 -4.51 14.88 3.62
C VAL A 160 -4.42 14.79 2.09
N LEU A 161 -3.35 15.29 1.47
CA LEU A 161 -3.16 15.20 0.03
C LEU A 161 -3.09 13.74 -0.45
N ILE A 162 -2.38 12.87 0.27
CA ILE A 162 -2.35 11.43 -0.03
C ILE A 162 -3.76 10.82 0.09
N SER A 163 -4.50 11.17 1.14
CA SER A 163 -5.87 10.68 1.35
C SER A 163 -6.81 11.10 0.22
N ILE A 164 -6.69 12.34 -0.26
CA ILE A 164 -7.45 12.84 -1.42
C ILE A 164 -7.06 12.07 -2.70
N LEU A 165 -5.76 11.82 -2.93
CA LEU A 165 -5.32 11.01 -4.06
C LEU A 165 -5.91 9.59 -4.00
N LEU A 166 -5.91 8.95 -2.83
CA LEU A 166 -6.53 7.65 -2.60
C LEU A 166 -8.05 7.68 -2.89
N LEU A 167 -8.73 8.77 -2.54
CA LEU A 167 -10.15 8.95 -2.84
C LEU A 167 -10.38 9.02 -4.35
N VAL A 168 -9.57 9.81 -5.05
CA VAL A 168 -9.65 9.97 -6.52
C VAL A 168 -9.41 8.64 -7.22
N ILE A 169 -8.45 7.85 -6.76
CA ILE A 169 -8.19 6.50 -7.30
C ILE A 169 -9.40 5.60 -7.07
N MET A 170 -9.93 5.56 -5.86
CA MET A 170 -11.07 4.72 -5.49
C MET A 170 -12.35 5.07 -6.29
N LEU A 171 -12.59 6.36 -6.54
CA LEU A 171 -13.75 6.85 -7.29
C LEU A 171 -13.55 6.84 -8.82
N ASN A 172 -12.41 6.34 -9.32
CA ASN A 172 -12.14 6.33 -10.75
C ASN A 172 -13.15 5.44 -11.50
N PRO A 173 -14.01 5.99 -12.37
CA PRO A 173 -15.06 5.23 -13.04
C PRO A 173 -14.51 4.16 -13.98
N ARG A 174 -13.26 4.31 -14.45
CA ARG A 174 -12.59 3.32 -15.30
C ARG A 174 -12.35 2.00 -14.56
N LEU A 175 -12.32 2.01 -13.23
CA LEU A 175 -12.24 0.79 -12.43
C LEU A 175 -13.44 -0.13 -12.63
N LYS A 176 -14.62 0.36 -13.02
CA LYS A 176 -15.79 -0.52 -13.26
C LYS A 176 -15.60 -1.47 -14.44
N ASN A 177 -14.88 -1.03 -15.46
CA ASN A 177 -14.68 -1.77 -16.72
C ASN A 177 -13.30 -2.44 -16.77
N TRP A 178 -12.65 -2.62 -15.62
CA TRP A 178 -11.31 -3.18 -15.53
C TRP A 178 -11.12 -4.58 -16.15
N PRO A 179 -12.07 -5.53 -16.16
CA PRO A 179 -11.80 -6.88 -16.65
C PRO A 179 -11.83 -6.98 -18.18
N GLN A 180 -12.01 -5.88 -18.91
CA GLN A 180 -12.02 -5.88 -20.37
C GLN A 180 -10.61 -6.18 -20.92
N LEU A 181 -10.50 -7.25 -21.71
CA LEU A 181 -9.30 -7.62 -22.45
C LEU A 181 -9.39 -7.09 -23.88
N GLU A 182 -8.26 -6.66 -24.44
CA GLU A 182 -8.18 -6.23 -25.83
C GLU A 182 -8.06 -7.47 -26.75
N GLN A 183 -8.88 -7.52 -27.80
CA GLN A 183 -8.71 -8.51 -28.86
C GLN A 183 -7.58 -8.07 -29.79
N VAL A 184 -6.56 -8.91 -29.91
CA VAL A 184 -5.45 -8.72 -30.85
C VAL A 184 -5.57 -9.79 -31.92
N ASN A 185 -5.87 -9.35 -33.13
CA ASN A 185 -5.83 -10.21 -34.33
C ASN A 185 -4.36 -10.52 -34.63
N ASN A 186 -3.97 -11.79 -34.47
CA ASN A 186 -2.67 -12.24 -34.93
C ASN A 186 -2.67 -12.29 -36.47
N ILE A 187 -1.47 -12.19 -37.05
CA ILE A 187 -1.25 -12.19 -38.51
C ILE A 187 -1.80 -13.48 -39.16
N ASP A 188 -1.88 -14.56 -38.39
CA ASP A 188 -2.40 -15.87 -38.81
C ASP A 188 -3.95 -15.99 -38.76
N GLY A 189 -4.67 -14.88 -38.52
CA GLY A 189 -6.14 -14.88 -38.42
C GLY A 189 -6.70 -15.40 -37.09
N THR A 190 -5.85 -15.81 -36.16
CA THR A 190 -6.25 -16.20 -34.80
C THR A 190 -6.47 -14.97 -33.91
N GLN A 191 -7.61 -14.92 -33.22
CA GLN A 191 -7.89 -13.88 -32.23
C GLN A 191 -7.25 -14.26 -30.89
N SER A 192 -6.35 -13.42 -30.39
CA SER A 192 -5.78 -13.59 -29.04
C SER A 192 -6.27 -12.47 -28.13
N LEU A 193 -6.63 -12.82 -26.89
CA LEU A 193 -6.98 -11.84 -25.87
C LEU A 193 -5.70 -11.40 -25.16
N LYS A 194 -5.41 -10.10 -25.16
CA LYS A 194 -4.27 -9.53 -24.44
C LYS A 194 -4.75 -8.47 -23.45
N ARG A 195 -3.99 -8.30 -22.37
CA ARG A 195 -4.22 -7.19 -21.43
C ARG A 195 -3.89 -5.86 -22.13
N PRO A 196 -4.67 -4.80 -21.86
CA PRO A 196 -4.35 -3.46 -22.36
C PRO A 196 -3.00 -2.99 -21.81
N LYS A 197 -2.39 -2.01 -22.48
CA LYS A 197 -1.08 -1.47 -22.07
C LYS A 197 -1.06 -0.87 -20.67
N ILE A 198 -2.21 -0.35 -20.22
CA ILE A 198 -2.45 0.11 -18.85
C ILE A 198 -3.67 -0.64 -18.35
N PHE A 199 -3.44 -1.59 -17.46
CA PHE A 199 -4.49 -2.31 -16.78
C PHE A 199 -4.88 -1.53 -15.54
N ILE A 200 -5.98 -0.78 -15.65
CA ILE A 200 -6.33 0.29 -14.70
C ILE A 200 -6.38 -0.17 -13.25
N LEU A 201 -6.86 -1.39 -12.99
CA LEU A 201 -6.91 -1.94 -11.64
C LEU A 201 -5.51 -2.26 -11.10
N ALA A 202 -4.70 -3.00 -11.86
CA ALA A 202 -3.32 -3.33 -11.45
C ALA A 202 -2.46 -2.08 -11.23
N PHE A 203 -2.58 -1.09 -12.13
CA PHE A 203 -1.90 0.19 -11.97
C PHE A 203 -2.35 0.93 -10.71
N SER A 204 -3.67 0.95 -10.45
CA SER A 204 -4.23 1.59 -9.26
C SER A 204 -3.76 0.91 -7.98
N GLU A 205 -3.70 -0.42 -7.95
CA GLU A 205 -3.19 -1.18 -6.80
C GLU A 205 -1.74 -0.83 -6.49
N TRP A 206 -0.86 -0.84 -7.49
CA TRP A 206 0.53 -0.44 -7.31
C TRP A 206 0.66 1.00 -6.85
N LEU A 207 -0.11 1.90 -7.43
CA LEU A 207 -0.08 3.31 -7.05
C LEU A 207 -0.50 3.50 -5.59
N VAL A 208 -1.53 2.77 -5.12
CA VAL A 208 -1.93 2.78 -3.71
C VAL A 208 -0.83 2.18 -2.81
N VAL A 209 -0.15 1.12 -3.23
CA VAL A 209 1.01 0.56 -2.49
C VAL A 209 2.12 1.60 -2.32
N PHE A 210 2.49 2.32 -3.38
CA PHE A 210 3.50 3.39 -3.30
C PHE A 210 3.04 4.57 -2.44
N LEU A 211 1.79 5.01 -2.57
CA LEU A 211 1.24 6.08 -1.73
C LEU A 211 1.24 5.70 -0.25
N ASN A 212 0.87 4.47 0.09
CA ASN A 212 0.93 3.97 1.46
C ASN A 212 2.36 3.93 1.99
N PHE A 213 3.33 3.47 1.19
CA PHE A 213 4.74 3.51 1.57
C PHE A 213 5.21 4.93 1.91
N ILE A 214 4.85 5.93 1.09
CA ILE A 214 5.15 7.34 1.36
C ILE A 214 4.46 7.81 2.65
N ALA A 215 3.17 7.47 2.84
CA ALA A 215 2.43 7.83 4.05
C ALA A 215 3.08 7.26 5.32
N TYR A 216 3.55 6.01 5.29
CA TYR A 216 4.25 5.38 6.40
C TYR A 216 5.55 6.10 6.75
N LEU A 217 6.34 6.50 5.75
CA LEU A 217 7.55 7.29 5.96
C LEU A 217 7.24 8.67 6.57
N LEU A 218 6.23 9.36 6.04
CA LEU A 218 5.80 10.65 6.57
C LEU A 218 5.38 10.55 8.04
N ILE A 219 4.62 9.52 8.41
CA ILE A 219 4.21 9.30 9.80
C ILE A 219 5.40 9.03 10.72
N LEU A 220 6.39 8.25 10.26
CA LEU A 220 7.62 8.02 11.03
C LEU A 220 8.44 9.31 11.21
N ILE A 221 8.42 10.21 10.22
CA ILE A 221 9.05 11.53 10.35
C ILE A 221 8.29 12.41 11.34
N ALA A 222 6.95 12.33 11.40
CA ALA A 222 6.14 13.07 12.38
C ALA A 222 6.34 12.61 13.83
N TYR A 223 6.83 11.37 14.00
CA TYR A 223 7.23 10.84 15.30
C TYR A 223 8.54 11.45 15.81
N LEU A 224 9.40 12.01 14.96
CA LEU A 224 10.58 12.76 15.37
C LEU A 224 10.15 14.02 16.13
#